data_AF-M1ZQC9-F1
#
_entry.id   AF-M1ZQC9-F1
#
_cell.length_a   1.000
_cell.length_b   1.000
_cell.length_c   1.000
_cell.angle_alpha   90.00
_cell.angle_beta   90.00
_cell.angle_gamma   90.00
#
_symmetry.space_group_name_H-M   'P 1'
#
loop_
_entity.id
_entity.type
_entity.pdbx_description
1 polymer ?
#
loop_
_entity_poly.entity_id
_entity_poly.type
_entity_poly.pdbx_seq_one_letter_code
_entity_poly.pdbx_strand_id
1 'polypeptide(L)'
;MYKSTSFWKEYIIYLNKCKINNTTPKSTSQWIKFHRLQHGWSQMDLAIKLELTETQGRYLIKDYETRGLYPPQELSIRLSKLFNIGTKYFYDEYYEFLDMDYPNIIKNYRLENNLSKTKLAKLLSTTYETIIRWEKGENISRQYYKKLNKLMQLTTKEP
;
A
#
# COMPACT_ATOMS: atom_id res chain seq x y z
N MET A 1 -2.00 -63.75 -2.86
CA MET A 1 -0.70 -63.06 -2.77
C MET A 1 -0.93 -61.62 -3.20
N TYR A 2 -1.20 -60.71 -2.26
CA TYR A 2 -1.52 -59.31 -2.56
C TYR A 2 -0.22 -58.50 -2.57
N LYS A 3 0.10 -57.86 -3.70
CA LYS A 3 1.18 -56.88 -3.76
C LYS A 3 0.63 -55.55 -3.23
N SER A 4 0.96 -55.21 -1.99
CA SER A 4 0.76 -53.85 -1.48
C SER A 4 1.82 -52.94 -2.11
N THR A 5 1.41 -51.94 -2.87
CA THR A 5 2.31 -50.83 -3.23
C THR A 5 1.75 -49.56 -2.65
N SER A 6 2.28 -49.18 -1.49
CA SER A 6 2.16 -47.87 -0.88
C SER A 6 2.97 -46.87 -1.69
N PHE A 7 2.40 -46.37 -2.80
CA PHE A 7 2.90 -45.14 -3.41
C PHE A 7 2.21 -43.96 -2.73
N TRP A 8 2.79 -43.51 -1.62
CA TRP A 8 2.66 -42.11 -1.26
C TRP A 8 3.29 -41.34 -2.42
N LYS A 9 2.46 -40.75 -3.29
CA LYS A 9 2.93 -39.64 -4.12
C LYS A 9 3.31 -38.56 -3.14
N GLU A 10 4.58 -38.50 -2.75
CA GLU A 10 5.18 -37.29 -2.21
C GLU A 10 4.86 -36.20 -3.22
N TYR A 11 3.87 -35.36 -2.90
CA TYR A 11 3.82 -34.04 -3.50
C TYR A 11 5.07 -33.35 -2.98
N ILE A 12 6.13 -33.41 -3.77
CA ILE A 12 7.27 -32.51 -3.65
C ILE A 12 6.68 -31.13 -3.93
N ILE A 13 6.21 -30.48 -2.87
CA ILE A 13 5.94 -29.06 -2.88
C ILE A 13 7.30 -28.45 -3.18
N TYR A 14 7.48 -27.97 -4.41
CA TYR A 14 8.54 -27.03 -4.71
C TYR A 14 8.26 -25.80 -3.85
N LEU A 15 8.73 -25.81 -2.61
CA LEU A 15 9.02 -24.61 -1.84
C LEU A 15 10.07 -23.88 -2.64
N ASN A 16 9.62 -23.14 -3.65
CA ASN A 16 10.47 -22.32 -4.45
C ASN A 16 11.19 -21.42 -3.46
N LYS A 17 12.50 -21.63 -3.37
CA LYS A 17 13.48 -20.98 -2.51
C LYS A 17 13.41 -19.47 -2.66
N CYS A 18 12.41 -18.84 -2.09
CA CYS A 18 12.56 -17.48 -1.67
C CYS A 18 13.10 -17.60 -0.27
N LYS A 19 14.42 -17.43 -0.13
CA LYS A 19 14.98 -16.86 1.08
C LYS A 19 14.25 -15.54 1.28
N ILE A 20 13.10 -15.58 1.93
CA ILE A 20 12.52 -14.39 2.53
C ILE A 20 13.49 -14.14 3.66
N ASN A 21 14.48 -13.28 3.40
CA ASN A 21 15.23 -12.70 4.50
C ASN A 21 14.16 -12.27 5.51
N ASN A 22 14.27 -12.67 6.78
CA ASN A 22 13.29 -12.43 7.85
C ASN A 22 13.05 -10.93 8.16
N THR A 23 13.28 -10.05 7.19
CA THR A 23 12.96 -8.65 7.20
C THR A 23 11.49 -8.46 6.83
N THR A 24 10.71 -7.98 7.79
CA THR A 24 9.33 -7.52 7.58
C THR A 24 9.28 -6.52 6.41
N PRO A 25 8.38 -6.70 5.42
CA PRO A 25 8.20 -5.74 4.34
C PRO A 25 7.87 -4.34 4.89
N LYS A 26 8.48 -3.31 4.29
CA LYS A 26 8.38 -1.89 4.71
C LYS A 26 7.64 -1.00 3.71
N SER A 27 7.23 -1.55 2.58
CA SER A 27 6.51 -0.82 1.54
C SER A 27 5.48 -1.70 0.85
N THR A 28 4.46 -1.06 0.25
CA THR A 28 3.43 -1.71 -0.56
C THR A 28 4.06 -2.65 -1.61
N SER A 29 5.10 -2.19 -2.31
CA SER A 29 5.85 -2.99 -3.29
C SER A 29 6.49 -4.26 -2.70
N GLN A 30 7.08 -4.15 -1.51
CA GLN A 30 7.66 -5.30 -0.83
C GLN A 30 6.56 -6.26 -0.35
N TRP A 31 5.41 -5.74 0.08
CA TRP A 31 4.25 -6.55 0.45
C TRP A 31 3.66 -7.31 -0.74
N ILE A 32 3.56 -6.69 -1.92
CA ILE A 32 3.12 -7.37 -3.15
C ILE A 32 4.02 -8.57 -3.42
N LYS A 33 5.34 -8.34 -3.43
CA LYS A 33 6.32 -9.40 -3.65
C LYS A 33 6.25 -10.47 -2.58
N PHE A 34 6.12 -10.08 -1.31
CA PHE A 34 6.01 -11.01 -0.19
C PHE A 34 4.83 -11.97 -0.37
N HIS A 35 3.61 -11.43 -0.51
CA HIS A 35 2.39 -12.23 -0.66
C HIS A 35 2.45 -13.12 -1.90
N ARG A 36 2.88 -12.58 -3.05
CA ARG A 36 3.04 -13.36 -4.28
C ARG A 36 3.95 -14.58 -4.08
N LEU A 37 5.08 -14.39 -3.40
CA LEU A 37 6.05 -15.46 -3.16
C LEU A 37 5.55 -16.48 -2.12
N GLN A 38 4.80 -16.04 -1.10
CA GLN A 38 4.15 -16.95 -0.14
C GLN A 38 3.19 -17.92 -0.84
N HIS A 39 2.49 -17.46 -1.88
CA HIS A 39 1.62 -18.30 -2.70
C HIS A 39 2.34 -19.09 -3.82
N GLY A 40 3.67 -18.92 -3.98
CA GLY A 40 4.43 -19.57 -5.03
C GLY A 40 4.16 -19.04 -6.45
N TRP A 41 3.58 -17.85 -6.58
CA TRP A 41 3.16 -17.27 -7.86
C TRP A 41 4.31 -16.57 -8.59
N SER A 42 4.37 -16.73 -9.92
CA SER A 42 5.15 -15.83 -10.78
C SER A 42 4.47 -14.46 -10.87
N GLN A 43 5.20 -13.45 -11.37
CA GLN A 43 4.63 -12.12 -11.62
C GLN A 43 3.45 -12.18 -12.62
N MET A 44 3.48 -13.15 -13.53
CA MET A 44 2.41 -13.38 -14.48
C MET A 44 1.19 -14.00 -13.79
N ASP A 45 1.39 -14.99 -12.91
CA ASP A 45 0.28 -15.62 -12.17
C ASP A 45 -0.47 -14.59 -11.31
N LEU A 46 0.25 -13.68 -10.65
CA LEU A 46 -0.38 -12.57 -9.93
C LEU A 46 -1.14 -11.64 -10.88
N ALA A 47 -0.58 -11.32 -12.04
CA ALA A 47 -1.25 -10.47 -13.01
C ALA A 47 -2.57 -11.07 -13.51
N ILE A 48 -2.58 -12.36 -13.84
CA ILE A 48 -3.77 -13.10 -14.26
C ILE A 48 -4.81 -13.10 -13.13
N LYS A 49 -4.40 -13.32 -11.89
CA LYS A 49 -5.30 -13.28 -10.71
C LYS A 49 -5.89 -11.91 -10.42
N LEU A 50 -5.24 -10.84 -10.89
CA LEU A 50 -5.74 -9.48 -10.80
C LEU A 50 -6.55 -9.07 -12.05
N GLU A 51 -6.80 -10.01 -12.96
CA GLU A 51 -7.52 -9.82 -14.22
C GLU A 51 -6.85 -8.76 -15.11
N LEU A 52 -5.51 -8.70 -15.07
CA LEU A 52 -4.72 -7.84 -15.95
C LEU A 52 -4.47 -8.55 -17.27
N THR A 53 -4.25 -7.76 -18.33
CA THR A 53 -3.91 -8.30 -19.65
C THR A 53 -2.60 -9.07 -19.60
N GLU A 54 -2.53 -10.18 -20.33
CA GLU A 54 -1.34 -11.04 -20.35
C GLU A 54 -0.07 -10.31 -20.82
N THR A 55 -0.23 -9.38 -21.76
CA THR A 55 0.88 -8.64 -22.37
C THR A 55 1.46 -7.57 -21.47
N GLN A 56 0.64 -6.85 -20.69
CA GLN A 56 1.10 -5.72 -19.85
C GLN A 56 1.17 -6.07 -18.37
N GLY A 57 0.36 -7.01 -17.90
CA GLY A 57 0.20 -7.35 -16.50
C GLY A 57 1.51 -7.78 -15.84
N ARG A 58 2.29 -8.66 -16.49
CA ARG A 58 3.61 -9.06 -15.97
C ARG A 58 4.54 -7.87 -15.75
N TYR A 59 4.64 -6.97 -16.72
CA TYR A 59 5.50 -5.79 -16.62
C TYR A 59 5.01 -4.83 -15.54
N LEU A 60 3.70 -4.68 -15.40
CA LEU A 60 3.09 -3.85 -14.38
C LEU A 60 3.42 -4.36 -12.96
N ILE A 61 3.26 -5.68 -12.72
CA ILE A 61 3.64 -6.30 -11.44
C ILE A 61 5.14 -6.15 -11.18
N LYS A 62 5.97 -6.39 -12.21
CA LYS A 62 7.42 -6.18 -12.10
C LYS A 62 7.75 -4.75 -11.70
N ASP A 63 7.11 -3.76 -12.30
CA ASP A 63 7.35 -2.34 -12.01
C ASP A 63 6.93 -1.99 -10.58
N TYR A 64 5.79 -2.48 -10.09
CA TYR A 64 5.42 -2.28 -8.69
C TYR A 64 6.45 -2.87 -7.74
N GLU A 65 6.93 -4.09 -7.97
CA GLU A 65 7.88 -4.76 -7.09
C GLU A 65 9.30 -4.19 -7.11
N THR A 66 9.72 -3.64 -8.26
CA THR A 66 11.11 -3.20 -8.47
C THR A 66 11.29 -1.70 -8.33
N ARG A 67 10.37 -0.89 -8.86
CA ARG A 67 10.48 0.58 -8.90
C ARG A 67 9.84 1.26 -7.70
N GLY A 68 9.16 0.52 -6.82
CA GLY A 68 8.49 1.12 -5.66
C GLY A 68 7.22 1.89 -6.02
N LEU A 69 6.63 1.62 -7.20
CA LEU A 69 5.42 2.30 -7.66
C LEU A 69 4.21 1.85 -6.83
N TYR A 70 3.28 2.78 -6.61
CA TYR A 70 2.01 2.49 -5.93
C TYR A 70 1.00 2.00 -6.97
N PRO A 71 0.30 0.88 -6.71
CA PRO A 71 -0.85 0.49 -7.51
C PRO A 71 -1.91 1.59 -7.52
N PRO A 72 -2.64 1.77 -8.64
CA PRO A 72 -3.82 2.63 -8.66
C PRO A 72 -4.88 2.11 -7.69
N GLN A 73 -5.81 2.98 -7.30
CA GLN A 73 -6.81 2.70 -6.26
C GLN A 73 -7.59 1.40 -6.50
N GLU A 74 -8.07 1.20 -7.73
CA GLU A 74 -8.82 -0.01 -8.10
C GLU A 74 -7.97 -1.27 -7.93
N LEU A 75 -6.73 -1.25 -8.40
CA LEU A 75 -5.83 -2.40 -8.28
C LEU A 75 -5.44 -2.66 -6.82
N SER A 76 -5.29 -1.60 -6.01
CA SER A 76 -5.08 -1.72 -4.57
C SER A 76 -6.24 -2.42 -3.87
N ILE A 77 -7.49 -2.13 -4.24
CA ILE A 77 -8.67 -2.84 -3.73
C ILE A 77 -8.65 -4.30 -4.15
N ARG A 78 -8.36 -4.59 -5.43
CA ARG A 78 -8.28 -5.96 -5.96
C ARG A 78 -7.21 -6.78 -5.23
N LEU A 79 -6.03 -6.19 -5.02
CA LEU A 79 -4.95 -6.79 -4.23
C LEU A 79 -5.38 -7.09 -2.79
N SER A 80 -6.08 -6.15 -2.13
CA SER A 80 -6.55 -6.35 -0.76
C SER A 80 -7.53 -7.53 -0.65
N LYS A 81 -8.46 -7.62 -1.61
CA LYS A 81 -9.41 -8.73 -1.72
C LYS A 81 -8.72 -10.05 -2.03
N LEU A 82 -7.80 -10.06 -3.00
CA LEU A 82 -7.07 -11.25 -3.43
C LEU A 82 -6.26 -11.88 -2.29
N PHE A 83 -5.65 -11.05 -1.45
CA PHE A 83 -4.81 -11.50 -0.33
C PHE A 83 -5.52 -11.49 1.03
N ASN A 84 -6.81 -11.12 1.07
CA ASN A 84 -7.64 -11.08 2.28
C ASN A 84 -7.02 -10.31 3.46
N ILE A 85 -6.55 -9.07 3.22
CA ILE A 85 -5.77 -8.28 4.20
C ILE A 85 -6.63 -7.60 5.28
N GLY A 86 -7.96 -7.65 5.17
CA GLY A 86 -8.87 -7.07 6.17
C GLY A 86 -8.99 -5.54 6.12
N THR A 87 -8.29 -4.87 5.20
CA THR A 87 -8.42 -3.43 4.90
C THR A 87 -9.03 -3.20 3.52
N LYS A 88 -9.52 -2.00 3.23
CA LYS A 88 -10.09 -1.69 1.90
C LYS A 88 -8.99 -1.63 0.85
N TYR A 89 -7.85 -1.03 1.18
CA TYR A 89 -6.71 -0.88 0.28
C TYR A 89 -5.53 -1.77 0.69
N PHE A 90 -4.76 -2.24 -0.28
CA PHE A 90 -3.58 -3.08 -0.06
C PHE A 90 -2.42 -2.24 0.49
N TYR A 91 -2.20 -2.30 1.81
CA TYR A 91 -1.11 -1.61 2.53
C TYR A 91 -0.84 -0.17 2.03
N ASP A 92 -1.91 0.63 1.92
CA ASP A 92 -1.83 1.99 1.37
C ASP A 92 -2.64 3.01 2.21
N GLU A 93 -1.98 3.55 3.23
CA GLU A 93 -2.54 4.53 4.16
C GLU A 93 -3.01 5.83 3.47
N TYR A 94 -2.50 6.16 2.28
CA TYR A 94 -2.94 7.35 1.55
C TYR A 94 -4.37 7.19 1.04
N TYR A 95 -4.73 6.02 0.52
CA TYR A 95 -6.10 5.80 0.05
C TYR A 95 -7.09 5.71 1.22
N GLU A 96 -6.68 5.09 2.33
CA GLU A 96 -7.47 5.11 3.57
C GLU A 96 -7.69 6.56 4.04
N PHE A 97 -6.64 7.40 4.01
CA PHE A 97 -6.75 8.82 4.35
C PHE A 97 -7.71 9.59 3.43
N LEU A 98 -7.71 9.32 2.12
CA LEU A 98 -8.62 9.96 1.18
C LEU A 98 -10.10 9.59 1.41
N ASP A 99 -10.36 8.39 1.93
CA ASP A 99 -11.71 7.93 2.29
C ASP A 99 -12.20 8.47 3.64
N MET A 100 -11.29 8.92 4.50
CA MET A 100 -11.62 9.58 5.75
C MET A 100 -12.12 11.01 5.52
N ASP A 101 -12.63 11.64 6.57
CA ASP A 101 -12.90 13.08 6.63
C ASP A 101 -11.60 13.89 6.79
N TYR A 102 -10.66 13.69 5.85
CA TYR A 102 -9.36 14.35 5.86
C TYR A 102 -9.42 15.88 5.91
N PRO A 103 -10.41 16.58 5.32
CA PRO A 103 -10.51 18.03 5.40
C PRO A 103 -10.64 18.51 6.85
N ASN A 104 -11.51 17.85 7.62
CA ASN A 104 -11.69 18.17 9.03
C ASN A 104 -10.50 17.71 9.87
N ILE A 105 -9.87 16.57 9.55
CA ILE A 105 -8.63 16.15 10.23
C ILE A 105 -7.53 17.21 10.10
N ILE A 106 -7.29 17.73 8.90
CA ILE A 106 -6.29 18.79 8.67
C ILE A 106 -6.68 20.06 9.42
N LYS A 107 -7.96 20.45 9.37
CA LYS A 107 -8.48 21.66 10.02
C LYS A 107 -8.35 21.58 11.55
N ASN A 108 -8.72 20.45 12.15
CA ASN A 108 -8.69 20.23 13.60
C ASN A 108 -7.25 20.25 14.09
N TYR A 109 -6.35 19.49 13.45
CA TYR A 109 -4.92 19.53 13.74
C TYR A 109 -4.38 20.96 13.74
N ARG A 110 -4.74 21.75 12.73
CA ARG A 110 -4.30 23.14 12.62
C ARG A 110 -4.80 24.00 13.80
N LEU A 111 -6.07 23.84 14.18
CA LEU A 111 -6.68 24.62 15.26
C LEU A 111 -6.13 24.23 16.63
N GLU A 112 -6.00 22.93 16.90
CA GLU A 112 -5.44 22.39 18.15
C GLU A 112 -4.01 22.86 18.39
N ASN A 113 -3.22 23.01 17.32
CA ASN A 113 -1.85 23.49 17.37
C ASN A 113 -1.70 25.03 17.24
N ASN A 114 -2.80 25.78 17.33
CA ASN A 114 -2.81 27.25 17.20
C ASN A 114 -2.12 27.76 15.90
N LEU A 115 -2.25 27.00 14.82
CA LEU A 115 -1.66 27.32 13.53
C LEU A 115 -2.64 28.14 12.68
N SER A 116 -2.15 29.24 12.11
CA SER A 116 -2.84 29.86 10.98
C SER A 116 -2.65 28.99 9.73
N LYS A 117 -3.53 29.13 8.73
CA LYS A 117 -3.34 28.45 7.43
C LYS A 117 -2.00 28.82 6.80
N THR A 118 -1.56 30.07 6.95
CA THR A 118 -0.24 30.54 6.48
C THR A 118 0.93 29.86 7.22
N LYS A 119 0.83 29.63 8.54
CA LYS A 119 1.83 28.90 9.31
C LYS A 119 1.90 27.44 8.89
N LEU A 120 0.74 26.77 8.75
CA LEU A 120 0.69 25.38 8.29
C LEU A 120 1.25 25.23 6.87
N ALA A 121 0.91 26.17 5.97
CA ALA A 121 1.45 26.21 4.62
C ALA A 121 2.99 26.29 4.61
N LYS A 122 3.57 27.17 5.44
CA LYS A 122 5.03 27.27 5.61
C LYS A 122 5.66 25.96 6.10
N LEU A 123 5.07 25.32 7.10
CA LEU A 123 5.55 24.03 7.64
C LEU A 123 5.57 22.92 6.59
N LEU A 124 4.57 22.90 5.70
CA LEU A 124 4.47 21.89 4.63
C LEU A 124 5.18 22.29 3.34
N SER A 125 5.79 23.49 3.31
CA SER A 125 6.37 24.12 2.12
C SER A 125 5.37 24.17 0.96
N THR A 126 4.19 24.73 1.23
CA THR A 126 3.10 24.93 0.27
C THR A 126 2.48 26.33 0.44
N THR A 127 1.39 26.61 -0.26
CA THR A 127 0.72 27.91 -0.23
C THR A 127 -0.51 27.93 0.68
N TYR A 128 -0.93 29.13 1.08
CA TYR A 128 -2.13 29.34 1.88
C TYR A 128 -3.39 28.79 1.18
N GLU A 129 -3.49 29.03 -0.13
CA GLU A 129 -4.60 28.56 -0.98
C GLU A 129 -4.66 27.05 -0.98
N THR A 130 -3.51 26.38 -1.01
CA THR A 130 -3.44 24.92 -0.97
C THR A 130 -4.05 24.36 0.32
N ILE A 131 -3.80 24.99 1.47
CA ILE A 131 -4.42 24.62 2.74
C ILE A 131 -5.94 24.84 2.72
N ILE A 132 -6.40 25.97 2.16
CA ILE A 132 -7.84 26.23 2.01
C ILE A 132 -8.50 25.12 1.19
N ARG A 133 -7.91 24.75 0.06
CA ARG A 133 -8.43 23.74 -0.85
C ARG A 133 -8.57 22.39 -0.13
N TRP A 134 -7.54 21.97 0.60
CA TRP A 134 -7.60 20.72 1.38
C TRP A 134 -8.64 20.76 2.50
N GLU A 135 -8.74 21.85 3.27
CA GLU A 135 -9.78 22.00 4.31
C GLU A 135 -11.21 22.08 3.73
N LYS A 136 -11.35 22.27 2.41
CA LYS A 136 -12.62 22.24 1.67
C LYS A 136 -12.92 20.89 1.01
N GLY A 137 -12.01 19.91 1.09
CA GLY A 137 -12.20 18.60 0.46
C GLY A 137 -11.68 18.50 -0.97
N GLU A 138 -10.88 19.46 -1.44
CA GLU A 138 -10.21 19.31 -2.71
C GLU A 138 -8.99 18.37 -2.62
N ASN A 139 -8.73 17.69 -3.73
CA ASN A 139 -7.71 16.64 -3.85
C ASN A 139 -6.35 17.07 -3.30
N ILE A 140 -5.81 16.22 -2.44
CA ILE A 140 -4.45 16.28 -1.93
C ILE A 140 -3.60 15.20 -2.59
N SER A 141 -2.37 15.53 -2.99
CA SER A 141 -1.46 14.53 -3.56
C SER A 141 -0.78 13.69 -2.48
N ARG A 142 -0.36 12.48 -2.86
CA ARG A 142 0.39 11.56 -1.98
C ARG A 142 1.64 12.19 -1.36
N GLN A 143 2.33 13.07 -2.09
CA GLN A 143 3.53 13.75 -1.57
C GLN A 143 3.17 14.65 -0.37
N TYR A 144 2.08 15.40 -0.47
CA TYR A 144 1.63 16.28 0.61
C TYR A 144 1.00 15.50 1.76
N TYR A 145 0.26 14.43 1.47
CA TYR A 145 -0.17 13.47 2.50
C TYR A 145 1.01 12.96 3.32
N LYS A 146 2.12 12.53 2.69
CA LYS A 146 3.32 12.08 3.41
C LYS A 146 3.91 13.16 4.32
N LYS A 147 3.93 14.42 3.86
CA LYS A 147 4.39 15.55 4.69
C LYS A 147 3.47 15.79 5.88
N LEU A 148 2.15 15.78 5.67
CA LEU A 148 1.14 15.92 6.72
C LEU A 148 1.23 14.79 7.73
N ASN A 149 1.23 13.53 7.29
CA ASN A 149 1.30 12.37 8.15
C ASN A 149 2.57 12.41 9.01
N LYS A 150 3.72 12.76 8.42
CA LYS A 150 4.97 12.96 9.17
C LYS A 150 4.85 14.08 10.20
N LEU A 151 4.27 15.22 9.83
CA LEU A 151 4.09 16.36 10.74
C LEU A 151 3.19 15.98 11.93
N MET A 152 2.07 15.33 11.67
CA MET A 152 1.10 14.90 12.70
C MET A 152 1.65 13.80 13.61
N GLN A 153 2.46 12.87 13.08
CA GLN A 153 3.09 11.83 13.89
C GLN A 153 4.24 12.34 14.77
N LEU A 154 4.93 13.42 14.36
CA LEU A 154 5.93 14.07 15.21
C LEU A 154 5.31 14.75 16.42
N THR A 155 4.04 15.17 16.32
CA THR A 155 3.30 15.80 17.40
C THR A 155 2.56 14.82 18.32
N THR A 156 2.21 13.62 17.85
CA THR A 156 1.55 12.59 18.68
C THR A 156 2.51 11.71 19.48
N LYS A 157 3.81 11.79 19.19
CA LYS A 157 4.85 11.25 20.09
C LYS A 157 5.12 12.29 21.17
N GLU A 158 4.30 12.31 22.21
CA GLU A 158 4.65 13.06 23.42
C GLU A 158 5.90 12.45 24.09
N PRO A 159 6.72 13.28 24.76
CA PRO A 159 8.01 12.90 25.37
C PRO A 159 7.91 11.93 26.56
#